data_AF-A0A072NXU9-F1
#
_entry.id   AF-A0A072NXU9-F1
#
_cell.length_a   1.000
_cell.length_b   1.000
_cell.length_c   1.000
_cell.angle_alpha   90.00
_cell.angle_beta   90.00
_cell.angle_gamma   90.00
#
_symmetry.space_group_name_H-M   'P 1'
#
loop_
_entity.id
_entity.type
_entity.pdbx_description
1 polymer ?
#
loop_
_entity_poly.entity_id
_entity_poly.type
_entity_poly.pdbx_seq_one_letter_code
_entity_poly.pdbx_strand_id
1 'polypeptide(L)'
;MSFNIDSATNRIKMLGASSSQCLSKSLDVYFKSANSKPLSNIFRHGMRHVEELNLAPVLSWPPLPDAATCSARLEVFFTRIHVIYPVFDIDFFKATVIKLASVSNLMALPQEQIPLLVSAYLVMSLGADEVAHKLTPDGGKFMEAAAGLVGHVVFMPYLASVQCLLLFTIVCRGQNQDGVG
;
A
#
# COMPACT_ATOMS: atom_id res chain seq x y z
N MET A 1 -5.32 -2.61 22.31
CA MET A 1 -4.64 -2.80 21.01
C MET A 1 -3.14 -2.96 21.22
N SER A 2 -2.45 -3.71 20.35
CA SER A 2 -0.99 -3.85 20.40
C SER A 2 -0.38 -3.47 19.06
N PHE A 3 0.79 -2.85 19.10
CA PHE A 3 1.52 -2.42 17.90
C PHE A 3 2.88 -3.09 17.89
N ASN A 4 3.26 -3.69 16.76
CA ASN A 4 4.64 -4.05 16.50
C ASN A 4 5.27 -2.89 15.75
N ILE A 5 6.06 -2.09 16.48
CA ILE A 5 6.79 -0.96 15.93
C ILE A 5 8.19 -1.47 15.63
N ASP A 6 8.64 -1.46 14.39
CA ASP A 6 10.04 -1.67 14.02
C ASP A 6 10.72 -0.31 13.83
N SER A 7 11.56 0.06 14.79
CA SER A 7 12.31 1.32 14.77
C SER A 7 13.40 1.34 13.69
N ALA A 8 13.89 0.19 13.22
CA ALA A 8 14.91 0.12 12.17
C ALA A 8 14.32 0.39 10.78
N THR A 9 13.06 0.04 10.56
CA THR A 9 12.36 0.21 9.28
C THR A 9 11.22 1.23 9.34
N ASN A 10 11.05 1.90 10.48
CA ASN A 10 9.95 2.81 10.81
C ASN A 10 8.55 2.22 10.52
N ARG A 11 8.40 0.90 10.70
CA ARG A 11 7.14 0.20 10.44
C ARG A 11 6.29 0.17 11.68
N ILE A 12 5.01 0.41 11.52
CA ILE A 12 4.02 0.23 12.57
C ILE A 12 2.98 -0.73 12.05
N LYS A 13 2.99 -1.95 12.60
CA LYS A 13 1.97 -2.96 12.30
C LYS A 13 0.98 -3.00 13.46
N MET A 14 -0.27 -2.64 13.17
CA MET A 14 -1.36 -2.83 14.12
C MET A 14 -1.68 -4.32 14.15
N LEU A 15 -1.58 -4.89 15.35
CA LEU A 15 -1.70 -6.31 15.53
C LEU A 15 -3.07 -6.65 16.15
N GLY A 16 -3.82 -7.51 15.47
CA GLY A 16 -5.03 -8.13 16.03
C GLY A 16 -4.68 -9.11 17.16
N ALA A 17 -5.68 -9.58 17.91
CA ALA A 17 -5.47 -10.54 19.00
C ALA A 17 -5.08 -11.93 18.45
N SER A 18 -3.82 -12.10 18.03
CA SER A 18 -3.31 -13.41 17.61
C SER A 18 -2.94 -14.26 18.83
N SER A 19 -3.02 -15.58 18.68
CA SER A 19 -2.62 -16.55 19.72
C SER A 19 -1.16 -16.36 20.15
N SER A 20 -0.26 -16.06 19.21
CA SER A 20 1.16 -15.80 19.47
C SER A 20 1.42 -14.52 20.27
N GLN A 21 0.65 -13.46 20.03
CA GLN A 21 0.75 -12.23 20.80
C GLN A 21 0.15 -12.36 22.18
N CYS A 22 -0.99 -13.04 22.30
CA CYS A 22 -1.63 -13.31 23.58
C CYS A 22 -0.68 -14.13 24.47
N LEU A 23 -0.05 -15.17 23.90
CA LEU A 23 0.99 -15.94 24.56
C LEU A 23 2.19 -15.07 24.95
N SER A 24 2.76 -14.30 24.01
CA SER A 24 3.91 -13.44 24.28
C SER A 24 3.65 -12.42 25.40
N LYS A 25 2.46 -11.80 25.41
CA LYS A 25 2.07 -10.86 26.48
C LYS A 25 1.83 -11.57 27.81
N SER A 26 1.23 -12.75 27.78
CA SER A 26 1.00 -13.55 29.00
C SER A 26 2.32 -13.97 29.64
N LEU A 27 3.30 -14.39 28.81
CA LEU A 27 4.66 -14.67 29.26
C LEU A 27 5.32 -13.42 29.83
N ASP A 28 5.22 -12.26 29.18
CA ASP A 28 5.79 -11.02 29.71
C ASP A 28 5.23 -10.64 31.10
N VAL A 29 3.93 -10.84 31.32
CA VAL A 29 3.31 -10.61 32.64
C VAL A 29 3.90 -11.57 33.68
N TYR A 30 4.01 -12.85 33.34
CA TYR A 30 4.56 -13.87 34.24
C TYR A 30 6.05 -13.62 34.57
N PHE A 31 6.85 -13.24 33.57
CA PHE A 31 8.27 -12.93 33.77
C PHE A 31 8.46 -11.66 34.59
N LYS A 32 7.63 -10.63 34.37
CA LYS A 32 7.65 -9.42 35.21
C LYS A 32 7.28 -9.74 36.67
N SER A 33 6.28 -10.59 36.91
CA SER A 33 5.95 -11.01 38.28
C SER A 33 7.09 -11.81 38.95
N ALA A 34 7.95 -12.45 38.16
CA ALA A 34 9.13 -13.16 38.61
C ALA A 34 10.42 -12.31 38.58
N ASN A 35 10.33 -10.97 38.49
CA ASN A 35 11.48 -10.04 38.37
C ASN A 35 12.48 -10.39 37.25
N SER A 36 11.99 -11.03 36.19
CA SER A 36 12.78 -11.43 35.04
C SER A 36 12.49 -10.55 33.83
N LYS A 37 13.42 -10.54 32.86
CA LYS A 37 13.26 -9.74 31.63
C LYS A 37 12.11 -10.28 30.77
N PRO A 38 11.29 -9.41 30.16
CA PRO A 38 10.24 -9.81 29.23
C PRO A 38 10.82 -10.48 27.98
N LEU A 39 10.08 -11.45 27.42
CA LEU A 39 10.48 -12.27 26.29
C LEU A 39 9.88 -11.81 24.96
N SER A 40 8.93 -10.87 24.96
CA SER A 40 8.27 -10.37 23.75
C SER A 40 9.22 -9.90 22.63
N ASN A 41 10.37 -9.35 23.00
CA ASN A 41 11.39 -8.95 22.03
C ASN A 41 11.92 -10.13 21.20
N ILE A 42 11.95 -11.35 21.76
CA ILE A 42 12.41 -12.55 21.07
C ILE A 42 11.38 -13.01 20.03
N PHE A 43 10.09 -12.89 20.36
CA PHE A 43 9.00 -13.25 19.45
C PHE A 43 8.78 -12.23 18.32
N ARG A 44 9.42 -11.06 18.38
CA ARG A 44 9.24 -9.95 17.42
C ARG A 44 9.49 -10.37 15.98
N HIS A 45 10.51 -11.20 15.73
CA HIS A 45 10.85 -11.68 14.39
C HIS A 45 9.82 -12.70 13.86
N GLY A 46 9.33 -13.61 14.72
CA GLY A 46 8.27 -14.55 14.34
C GLY A 46 6.96 -13.82 14.05
N MET A 47 6.56 -12.87 14.91
CA MET A 47 5.33 -12.09 14.72
C MET A 47 5.39 -11.12 13.51
N ARG A 48 6.58 -10.83 12.98
CA ARG A 48 6.75 -9.97 11.79
C ARG A 48 6.15 -10.63 10.55
N HIS A 49 6.51 -11.88 10.29
CA HIS A 49 6.23 -12.56 9.01
C HIS A 49 5.01 -13.48 9.02
N VAL A 50 4.41 -13.76 10.18
CA VAL A 50 3.31 -14.74 10.31
C VAL A 50 2.04 -14.37 9.51
N GLU A 51 1.87 -13.10 9.15
CA GLU A 51 0.71 -12.64 8.35
C GLU A 51 1.13 -12.11 6.97
N GLU A 52 2.42 -12.17 6.63
CA GLU A 52 2.94 -11.74 5.33
C GLU A 52 3.08 -12.98 4.43
N LEU A 53 2.50 -12.94 3.24
CA LEU A 53 2.68 -13.99 2.24
C LEU A 53 3.48 -13.44 1.06
N ASN A 54 4.69 -13.98 0.88
CA ASN A 54 5.52 -13.63 -0.27
C ASN A 54 4.98 -14.30 -1.53
N LEU A 55 4.30 -13.53 -2.37
CA LEU A 55 3.86 -13.98 -3.69
C LEU A 55 5.00 -13.82 -4.71
N ALA A 56 5.15 -14.80 -5.60
CA ALA A 56 6.08 -14.71 -6.72
C ALA A 56 5.64 -13.57 -7.68
N PRO A 57 6.57 -12.88 -8.35
CA PRO A 57 6.21 -11.88 -9.36
C PRO A 57 5.62 -12.59 -10.59
N VAL A 58 4.30 -12.55 -10.78
CA VAL A 58 3.63 -13.33 -11.83
C VAL A 58 3.46 -12.56 -13.15
N LEU A 59 3.57 -11.22 -13.14
CA LEU A 59 3.20 -10.37 -14.28
C LEU A 59 4.28 -9.35 -14.61
N SER A 60 4.48 -9.03 -15.89
CA SER A 60 5.34 -7.92 -16.30
C SER A 60 4.63 -6.60 -15.99
N TRP A 61 5.18 -5.79 -15.09
CA TRP A 61 4.56 -4.54 -14.68
C TRP A 61 4.91 -3.42 -15.67
N PRO A 62 3.93 -2.65 -16.19
CA PRO A 62 4.23 -1.57 -17.11
C PRO A 62 5.05 -0.48 -16.43
N PRO A 63 6.05 0.12 -17.09
CA PRO A 63 6.78 1.23 -16.51
C PRO A 63 5.82 2.41 -16.25
N LEU A 64 6.11 3.19 -15.21
CA LEU A 64 5.41 4.44 -14.99
C LEU A 64 5.73 5.44 -16.12
N PRO A 65 4.82 6.39 -16.41
CA PRO A 65 5.07 7.45 -17.39
C PRO A 65 6.28 8.31 -17.03
N ASP A 66 6.68 9.18 -17.96
CA ASP A 66 7.69 10.19 -17.70
C ASP A 66 7.30 11.11 -16.53
N ALA A 67 8.30 11.77 -15.94
CA ALA A 67 8.10 12.59 -14.75
C ALA A 67 7.11 13.76 -14.96
N ALA A 68 7.03 14.32 -16.18
CA ALA A 68 6.10 15.40 -16.48
C ALA A 68 4.66 14.90 -16.52
N THR A 69 4.41 13.77 -17.21
CA THR A 69 3.10 13.12 -17.22
C THR A 69 2.68 12.66 -15.82
N CYS A 70 3.59 12.08 -15.04
CA CYS A 70 3.31 11.72 -13.65
C CYS A 70 2.90 12.93 -12.82
N SER A 71 3.63 14.04 -12.93
CA SER A 71 3.35 15.27 -12.18
C SER A 71 1.99 15.86 -12.53
N ALA A 72 1.63 15.90 -13.82
CA ALA A 72 0.33 16.37 -14.27
C ALA A 72 -0.83 15.51 -13.74
N ARG A 73 -0.70 14.17 -13.79
CA ARG A 73 -1.73 13.25 -13.28
C ARG A 73 -1.85 13.34 -11.74
N LEU A 74 -0.73 13.49 -11.04
CA LEU A 74 -0.71 13.72 -9.59
C LEU A 74 -1.41 15.02 -9.22
N GLU A 75 -1.18 16.10 -9.97
CA GLU A 75 -1.84 17.38 -9.74
C GLU A 75 -3.36 17.26 -9.86
N VAL A 76 -3.85 16.59 -10.91
CA VAL A 76 -5.29 16.34 -11.09
C VAL A 76 -5.86 15.53 -9.93
N PHE A 77 -5.19 14.46 -9.51
CA PHE A 77 -5.62 13.67 -8.37
C PHE A 77 -5.72 14.49 -7.08
N PHE A 78 -4.67 15.25 -6.76
CA PHE A 78 -4.61 16.00 -5.50
C PHE A 78 -5.56 17.20 -5.48
N THR A 79 -5.85 17.81 -6.63
CA THR A 79 -6.75 18.97 -6.72
C THR A 79 -8.22 18.60 -6.79
N ARG A 80 -8.58 17.46 -7.40
CA ARG A 80 -9.98 17.08 -7.64
C ARG A 80 -10.49 15.96 -6.74
N ILE A 81 -9.65 14.99 -6.42
CA ILE A 81 -10.11 13.71 -5.83
C ILE A 81 -9.68 13.59 -4.38
N HIS A 82 -8.41 13.90 -4.10
CA HIS A 82 -7.85 13.84 -2.74
C HIS A 82 -8.53 14.81 -1.78
N VAL A 83 -9.03 15.95 -2.27
CA VAL A 83 -9.82 16.91 -1.48
C VAL A 83 -11.07 16.26 -0.86
N ILE A 84 -11.67 15.28 -1.55
CA ILE A 84 -12.82 14.52 -1.08
C ILE A 84 -12.36 13.29 -0.27
N TYR A 85 -11.28 12.64 -0.73
CA TYR A 85 -10.71 11.43 -0.13
C TYR A 85 -9.25 11.67 0.25
N PRO A 86 -8.95 12.20 1.45
CA PRO A 86 -7.59 12.50 1.86
C PRO A 86 -6.84 11.22 2.27
N VAL A 87 -6.47 10.40 1.28
CA VAL A 87 -5.90 9.06 1.49
C VAL A 87 -4.41 9.14 1.83
N PHE A 88 -3.67 10.08 1.23
CA PHE A 88 -2.20 10.15 1.32
C PHE A 88 -1.70 11.47 1.89
N ASP A 89 -0.48 11.45 2.43
CA ASP A 89 0.32 12.66 2.58
C ASP A 89 0.80 13.14 1.20
N ILE A 90 0.54 14.40 0.88
CA ILE A 90 0.70 14.94 -0.48
C ILE A 90 2.18 14.93 -0.90
N ASP A 91 3.05 15.48 -0.06
CA ASP A 91 4.47 15.66 -0.38
C ASP A 91 5.20 14.32 -0.40
N PHE A 92 4.92 13.47 0.59
CA PHE A 92 5.48 12.13 0.67
C PHE A 92 5.09 11.28 -0.54
N PHE A 93 3.80 11.29 -0.93
CA PHE A 93 3.34 10.46 -2.04
C PHE A 93 3.86 10.96 -3.39
N LYS A 94 3.87 12.28 -3.64
CA LYS A 94 4.46 12.86 -4.86
C LYS A 94 5.92 12.46 -5.01
N ALA A 95 6.72 12.63 -3.95
CA ALA A 95 8.14 12.24 -3.95
C ALA A 95 8.32 10.74 -4.20
N THR A 96 7.45 9.91 -3.63
CA THR A 96 7.46 8.46 -3.81
C THR A 96 7.17 8.07 -5.26
N VAL A 97 6.16 8.65 -5.90
CA VAL A 97 5.82 8.35 -7.30
C VAL A 97 6.94 8.76 -8.25
N ILE A 98 7.55 9.93 -8.04
CA ILE A 98 8.70 10.38 -8.85
C ILE A 98 9.87 9.42 -8.69
N LYS A 99 10.16 8.98 -7.46
CA LYS A 99 11.19 7.98 -7.20
C LYS A 99 10.88 6.66 -7.91
N LEU A 100 9.64 6.17 -7.84
CA LEU A 100 9.22 4.94 -8.52
C LEU A 100 9.32 5.05 -10.04
N ALA A 101 9.01 6.21 -10.62
CA ALA A 101 9.16 6.45 -12.05
C ALA A 101 10.63 6.41 -12.52
N SER A 102 11.58 6.68 -11.62
CA SER A 102 13.02 6.57 -11.91
C SER A 102 13.59 5.14 -11.80
N VAL A 103 12.80 4.17 -11.31
CA VAL A 103 13.25 2.78 -11.12
C VAL A 103 13.23 2.05 -12.46
N SER A 104 14.40 1.54 -12.87
CA SER A 104 14.57 0.81 -14.14
C SER A 104 13.95 -0.59 -14.14
N ASN A 105 13.94 -1.27 -12.98
CA ASN A 105 13.36 -2.60 -12.83
C ASN A 105 12.36 -2.64 -11.68
N LEU A 106 11.09 -2.48 -12.01
CA LEU A 106 10.01 -2.52 -11.02
C LEU A 106 9.89 -3.92 -10.38
N MET A 107 10.22 -4.99 -11.09
CA MET A 107 10.13 -6.38 -10.57
C MET A 107 11.10 -6.66 -9.42
N ALA A 108 12.16 -5.85 -9.29
CA ALA A 108 13.13 -5.94 -8.21
C ALA A 108 12.73 -5.13 -6.96
N LEU A 109 11.55 -4.49 -6.97
CA LEU A 109 11.10 -3.70 -5.83
C LEU A 109 10.82 -4.58 -4.61
N PRO A 110 11.18 -4.11 -3.40
CA PRO A 110 10.76 -4.76 -2.17
C PRO A 110 9.24 -4.86 -2.11
N GLN A 111 8.71 -5.98 -1.59
CA GLN A 111 7.26 -6.22 -1.54
C GLN A 111 6.49 -5.13 -0.78
N GLU A 112 7.15 -4.48 0.17
CA GLU A 112 6.61 -3.37 0.95
C GLU A 112 6.33 -2.12 0.12
N GLN A 113 7.01 -1.97 -1.01
CA GLN A 113 6.80 -0.86 -1.94
C GLN A 113 5.72 -1.18 -2.97
N ILE A 114 5.27 -2.45 -3.08
CA ILE A 114 4.22 -2.85 -4.02
C ILE A 114 2.92 -2.08 -3.76
N PRO A 115 2.40 -1.94 -2.53
CA PRO A 115 1.19 -1.13 -2.29
C PRO A 115 1.32 0.32 -2.76
N LEU A 116 2.52 0.92 -2.64
CA LEU A 116 2.79 2.28 -3.12
C LEU A 116 2.86 2.33 -4.65
N LEU A 117 3.45 1.32 -5.29
CA LEU A 117 3.47 1.18 -6.75
C LEU A 117 2.05 1.02 -7.31
N VAL A 118 1.24 0.16 -6.69
CA VAL A 118 -0.16 -0.05 -7.09
C VAL A 118 -0.96 1.23 -6.89
N SER A 119 -0.74 1.95 -5.79
CA SER A 119 -1.34 3.27 -5.58
C SER A 119 -0.92 4.26 -6.68
N ALA A 120 0.35 4.25 -7.09
CA ALA A 120 0.83 5.07 -8.20
C ALA A 120 0.11 4.73 -9.51
N TYR A 121 -0.03 3.44 -9.85
CA TYR A 121 -0.78 3.01 -11.04
C TYR A 121 -2.23 3.45 -11.00
N LEU A 122 -2.90 3.30 -9.86
CA LEU A 122 -4.28 3.74 -9.69
C LEU A 122 -4.42 5.26 -9.89
N VAL A 123 -3.50 6.05 -9.33
CA VAL A 123 -3.46 7.51 -9.56
C VAL A 123 -3.17 7.84 -11.03
N MET A 124 -2.27 7.10 -11.69
CA MET A 124 -2.02 7.27 -13.12
C MET A 124 -3.26 6.96 -13.96
N SER A 125 -4.01 5.92 -13.60
CA SER A 125 -5.26 5.56 -14.26
C SER A 125 -6.30 6.65 -14.10
N LEU A 126 -6.55 7.02 -12.85
CA LEU A 126 -7.58 7.97 -12.49
C LEU A 126 -7.28 9.36 -13.05
N GLY A 127 -6.02 9.80 -12.97
CA GLY A 127 -5.60 11.07 -13.56
C GLY A 127 -5.73 11.10 -15.09
N ALA A 128 -5.48 9.99 -15.78
CA ALA A 128 -5.67 9.91 -17.23
C ALA A 128 -7.16 10.02 -17.60
N ASP A 129 -8.02 9.29 -16.89
CA ASP A 129 -9.46 9.26 -17.16
C ASP A 129 -10.13 10.60 -16.79
N GLU A 130 -9.70 11.22 -15.70
CA GLU A 130 -10.22 12.50 -15.21
C GLU A 130 -9.84 13.68 -16.12
N VAL A 131 -8.64 13.68 -16.71
CA VAL A 131 -8.23 14.69 -17.71
C VAL A 131 -9.06 14.55 -18.99
N ALA A 132 -9.32 13.32 -19.42
CA ALA A 132 -10.06 13.05 -20.64
C ALA A 132 -11.59 13.10 -20.46
N HIS A 133 -12.08 13.19 -19.22
CA HIS A 133 -13.49 13.05 -18.84
C HIS A 133 -14.14 11.77 -19.39
N LYS A 134 -13.36 10.70 -19.58
CA LYS A 134 -13.79 9.40 -20.09
C LYS A 134 -12.72 8.35 -19.80
N LEU A 135 -13.11 7.07 -19.87
CA LEU A 135 -12.16 5.96 -19.81
C LEU A 135 -11.16 6.04 -20.97
N THR A 136 -9.88 5.98 -20.63
CA THR A 136 -8.77 6.03 -21.58
C THR A 136 -8.08 4.67 -21.70
N PRO A 137 -7.49 4.34 -22.87
CA PRO A 137 -6.67 3.12 -23.01
C PRO A 137 -5.49 3.10 -22.04
N ASP A 138 -4.87 4.26 -21.83
CA ASP A 138 -3.80 4.46 -20.84
C ASP A 138 -4.28 4.18 -19.43
N GLY A 139 -5.48 4.67 -19.08
CA GLY A 139 -6.11 4.39 -17.79
C GLY A 139 -6.36 2.90 -17.58
N GLY A 140 -6.97 2.25 -18.57
CA GLY A 140 -7.21 0.81 -18.56
C GLY A 140 -5.94 -0.01 -18.35
N LYS A 141 -4.84 0.35 -19.03
CA LYS A 141 -3.53 -0.32 -18.87
C LYS A 141 -3.01 -0.25 -17.43
N PHE A 142 -3.08 0.92 -16.79
CA PHE A 142 -2.61 1.07 -15.41
C PHE A 142 -3.57 0.44 -14.41
N MET A 143 -4.87 0.45 -14.68
CA MET A 143 -5.87 -0.26 -13.88
C MET A 143 -5.64 -1.79 -13.93
N GLU A 144 -5.43 -2.36 -15.11
CA GLU A 144 -5.18 -3.79 -15.27
C GLU A 144 -3.89 -4.21 -14.52
N ALA A 145 -2.84 -3.41 -14.64
CA ALA A 145 -1.59 -3.63 -13.90
C ALA A 145 -1.79 -3.57 -12.38
N ALA A 146 -2.57 -2.60 -11.90
CA ALA A 146 -2.93 -2.52 -10.49
C ALA A 146 -3.72 -3.77 -10.06
N ALA A 147 -4.76 -4.15 -10.80
CA ALA A 147 -5.61 -5.30 -10.50
C ALA A 147 -4.81 -6.61 -10.42
N GLY A 148 -3.86 -6.83 -11.32
CA GLY A 148 -2.94 -7.97 -11.29
C GLY A 148 -2.07 -8.04 -10.04
N LEU A 149 -1.89 -6.92 -9.34
CA LEU A 149 -1.10 -6.80 -8.11
C LEU A 149 -1.94 -6.80 -6.83
N VAL A 150 -3.28 -6.87 -6.91
CA VAL A 150 -4.15 -6.77 -5.73
C VAL A 150 -3.85 -7.84 -4.68
N GLY A 151 -3.49 -9.06 -5.12
CA GLY A 151 -3.08 -10.13 -4.21
C GLY A 151 -1.88 -9.73 -3.34
N HIS A 152 -0.88 -9.07 -3.93
CA HIS A 152 0.30 -8.59 -3.19
C HIS A 152 -0.07 -7.51 -2.17
N VAL A 153 -1.10 -6.70 -2.44
CA VAL A 153 -1.57 -5.67 -1.52
C VAL A 153 -2.30 -6.29 -0.32
N VAL A 154 -3.18 -7.27 -0.57
CA VAL A 154 -4.00 -7.91 0.49
C VAL A 154 -3.13 -8.67 1.50
N PHE A 155 -2.04 -9.28 1.06
CA PHE A 155 -1.13 -10.02 1.94
C PHE A 155 -0.09 -9.14 2.68
N MET A 156 -0.19 -7.81 2.56
CA MET A 156 0.69 -6.86 3.23
C MET A 156 -0.12 -6.01 4.22
N PRO A 157 -0.21 -6.37 5.51
CA PRO A 157 -1.08 -5.70 6.48
C PRO A 157 -0.48 -4.38 7.02
N TYR A 158 -0.23 -3.42 6.13
CA TYR A 158 0.35 -2.12 6.44
C TYR A 158 -0.55 -0.96 5.99
N LEU A 159 -0.31 0.24 6.54
CA LEU A 159 -1.08 1.44 6.20
C LEU A 159 -1.17 1.68 4.68
N ALA A 160 -0.04 1.54 3.98
CA ALA A 160 0.02 1.71 2.53
C ALA A 160 -0.94 0.77 1.77
N SER A 161 -1.15 -0.45 2.27
CA SER A 161 -2.08 -1.40 1.67
C SER A 161 -3.53 -1.01 1.93
N VAL A 162 -3.85 -0.53 3.13
CA VAL A 162 -5.20 -0.04 3.44
C VAL A 162 -5.53 1.18 2.56
N GLN A 163 -4.59 2.12 2.46
CA GLN A 163 -4.70 3.29 1.58
C GLN A 163 -4.87 2.88 0.11
N CYS A 164 -4.10 1.89 -0.35
CA CYS A 164 -4.19 1.34 -1.69
C CYS A 164 -5.56 0.68 -1.96
N LEU A 165 -6.08 -0.12 -1.02
CA LEU A 165 -7.39 -0.77 -1.15
C LEU A 165 -8.54 0.23 -1.14
N LEU A 166 -8.43 1.29 -0.33
CA LEU A 166 -9.37 2.40 -0.37
C LEU A 166 -9.34 3.11 -1.74
N LEU A 167 -8.14 3.36 -2.27
CA LEU A 167 -7.99 3.96 -3.59
C LEU A 167 -8.58 3.06 -4.69
N PHE A 168 -8.36 1.75 -4.64
CA PHE A 168 -9.01 0.79 -5.53
C PHE A 168 -10.53 0.95 -5.54
N THR A 169 -11.13 1.06 -4.35
CA THR A 169 -12.57 1.23 -4.20
C THR A 169 -13.05 2.52 -4.87
N ILE A 170 -12.28 3.61 -4.73
CA ILE A 170 -12.58 4.90 -5.37
C ILE A 170 -12.50 4.76 -6.90
N VAL A 171 -11.43 4.18 -7.44
CA VAL A 171 -11.27 4.05 -8.89
C VAL A 171 -12.32 3.11 -9.48
N CYS A 172 -12.56 1.94 -8.88
CA CYS A 172 -13.60 1.02 -9.36
C CYS A 172 -14.98 1.65 -9.35
N ARG A 173 -15.31 2.44 -8.31
CA ARG A 173 -16.58 3.18 -8.27
C ARG A 173 -16.66 4.24 -9.37
N GLY A 174 -15.56 4.95 -9.63
CA GLY A 174 -15.49 5.95 -10.70
C GLY A 174 -15.67 5.34 -12.09
N GLN A 175 -15.13 4.14 -12.32
CA GLN A 175 -15.20 3.45 -13.61
C GLN A 175 -16.53 2.72 -13.84
N ASN A 176 -17.14 2.16 -12.79
CA ASN A 176 -18.34 1.33 -12.96
C ASN A 176 -19.66 2.11 -13.09
N GLN A 177 -19.72 3.42 -12.80
CA GLN A 177 -20.94 4.25 -12.90
C GLN A 177 -22.23 3.68 -12.26
N ASP A 178 -22.17 2.56 -11.53
CA ASP A 178 -23.32 1.96 -10.85
C ASP A 178 -23.78 2.91 -9.73
N GLY A 179 -24.81 3.71 -10.04
CA GLY A 179 -25.34 4.75 -9.16
C GLY A 179 -25.68 6.07 -9.85
N VAL A 180 -25.37 6.24 -11.14
CA VAL A 180 -25.94 7.32 -11.96
C VAL A 180 -27.26 6.82 -12.55
N GLY A 181 -28.30 6.78 -11.71
CA GLY A 181 -29.70 6.66 -12.11
C GLY A 181 -30.32 8.03 -12.32
#